data_AF-A0A7R9VYB9-F1
#
_entry.id   AF-A0A7R9VYB9-F1
#
_cell.length_a   1.000
_cell.length_b   1.000
_cell.length_c   1.000
_cell.angle_alpha   90.00
_cell.angle_beta   90.00
_cell.angle_gamma   90.00
#
_symmetry.space_group_name_H-M   'P 1'
#
loop_
_entity.id
_entity.type
_entity.pdbx_description
1 polymer ?
#
loop_
_entity_poly.entity_id
_entity_poly.type
_entity_poly.pdbx_seq_one_letter_code
_entity_poly.pdbx_strand_id
1 'polypeptide(L)'
;GSRRPKEDDGVCLGDHYNNGWWHYRCYSCCQDPHGVDCSPPWSPPSPPRSTPATKRGIACKEVDSTDLQSLKNVVSWGYTWQVAPDRASLSDWDAAGIDFVPMAWGAGHVTRGDISATPTGAQALLGFNEPNFPDQANMLPSEAAR
;
A
#
# COMPACT_ATOMS: atom_id res chain seq x y z
N GLY A 1 -48.82 19.12 -4.07
CA GLY A 1 -49.05 17.87 -4.82
C GLY A 1 -47.73 17.38 -5.39
N SER A 2 -47.34 16.18 -4.98
CA SER A 2 -46.37 15.25 -5.60
C SER A 2 -44.92 15.68 -5.89
N ARG A 3 -43.98 14.98 -5.24
CA ARG A 3 -42.55 14.87 -5.59
C ARG A 3 -42.38 14.09 -6.90
N ARG A 4 -41.39 14.45 -7.71
CA ARG A 4 -40.59 13.50 -8.52
C ARG A 4 -39.11 13.95 -8.55
N PRO A 5 -38.13 13.03 -8.51
CA PRO A 5 -36.72 13.34 -8.29
C PRO A 5 -36.01 13.71 -9.61
N LYS A 6 -34.94 14.50 -9.51
CA LYS A 6 -33.85 14.49 -10.49
C LYS A 6 -32.83 13.48 -9.99
N GLU A 7 -32.83 12.29 -10.57
CA GLU A 7 -31.76 11.30 -10.45
C GLU A 7 -31.19 11.14 -11.86
N ASP A 8 -30.04 11.78 -12.10
CA ASP A 8 -29.22 11.69 -13.31
C ASP A 8 -27.81 11.20 -12.89
N ASP A 9 -27.76 10.01 -12.30
CA ASP A 9 -26.54 9.40 -11.76
C ASP A 9 -26.22 8.06 -12.47
N GLY A 10 -26.35 8.07 -13.80
CA GLY A 10 -25.84 7.00 -14.65
C GLY A 10 -24.31 6.91 -14.58
N VAL A 11 -23.79 5.96 -13.80
CA VAL A 11 -22.36 5.69 -13.66
C VAL A 11 -21.83 4.98 -14.90
N CYS A 12 -20.91 5.63 -15.63
CA CYS A 12 -20.13 5.03 -16.72
C CYS A 12 -18.89 4.33 -16.15
N LEU A 13 -18.69 3.03 -16.40
CA LEU A 13 -17.41 2.36 -16.14
C LEU A 13 -17.03 1.43 -17.29
N GLY A 14 -15.94 1.77 -17.97
CA GLY A 14 -15.23 0.89 -18.91
C GLY A 14 -14.57 1.65 -20.06
N ASP A 15 -13.25 1.79 -19.99
CA ASP A 15 -12.44 2.46 -21.02
C ASP A 15 -12.04 1.44 -22.10
N HIS A 16 -12.33 1.74 -23.37
CA HIS A 16 -11.89 0.92 -24.51
C HIS A 16 -10.92 1.73 -25.38
N TYR A 17 -9.66 1.30 -25.45
CA TYR A 17 -8.62 1.96 -26.24
C TYR A 17 -8.64 1.43 -27.68
N ASN A 18 -8.87 2.31 -28.66
CA ASN A 18 -8.77 1.96 -30.08
C ASN A 18 -8.33 3.19 -30.91
N ASN A 19 -7.44 2.97 -31.88
CA ASN A 19 -6.91 4.00 -32.80
C ASN A 19 -6.32 5.24 -32.12
N GLY A 20 -5.74 5.10 -30.92
CA GLY A 20 -5.05 6.18 -30.24
C GLY A 20 -5.92 7.11 -29.38
N TRP A 21 -7.23 6.85 -29.28
CA TRP A 21 -8.18 7.69 -28.54
C TRP A 21 -9.06 6.85 -27.60
N TRP A 22 -9.47 7.48 -26.49
CA TRP A 22 -10.39 6.88 -25.50
C TRP A 22 -11.85 7.10 -25.92
N HIS A 23 -12.64 6.03 -25.94
CA HIS A 23 -14.09 6.10 -26.13
C HIS A 23 -14.82 5.72 -24.84
N TYR A 24 -15.80 6.54 -24.44
CA TYR A 24 -16.75 6.20 -23.38
C TYR A 24 -17.93 5.42 -23.99
N ARG A 25 -18.34 4.30 -23.38
CA ARG A 25 -19.61 3.63 -23.70
C ARG A 25 -20.54 3.67 -22.48
N CYS A 26 -21.75 4.20 -22.66
CA CYS A 26 -22.83 4.08 -21.67
C CYS A 26 -23.47 2.68 -21.74
N TYR A 27 -23.70 2.05 -20.59
CA TYR A 27 -24.45 0.79 -20.48
C TYR A 27 -25.96 0.99 -20.25
N SER A 28 -26.42 2.19 -19.89
CA SER A 28 -27.83 2.44 -19.58
C SER A 28 -28.55 3.17 -20.72
N CYS A 29 -28.84 2.45 -21.80
CA CYS A 29 -29.86 2.86 -22.75
C CYS A 29 -30.87 1.73 -22.97
N CYS A 30 -31.42 1.15 -21.90
CA CYS A 30 -32.48 0.15 -22.05
C CYS A 30 -33.55 0.35 -20.98
N GLN A 31 -34.41 1.35 -21.16
CA GLN A 31 -35.80 1.22 -20.71
C GLN A 31 -36.63 0.87 -21.94
N ASP A 32 -36.62 -0.41 -22.34
CA ASP A 32 -37.51 -0.93 -23.37
C ASP A 32 -38.73 -1.56 -22.67
N PRO A 33 -39.98 -1.20 -23.02
CA PRO A 33 -41.19 -1.71 -22.37
C PRO A 33 -41.52 -3.16 -22.77
N HIS A 34 -40.64 -3.84 -23.50
CA HIS A 34 -40.88 -5.18 -24.08
C HIS A 34 -40.15 -6.34 -23.37
N GLY A 35 -39.50 -6.09 -22.22
CA GLY A 35 -39.04 -7.17 -21.33
C GLY A 35 -37.88 -8.02 -21.89
N VAL A 36 -37.06 -7.48 -22.78
CA VAL A 36 -35.82 -8.14 -23.21
C VAL A 36 -34.74 -7.92 -22.16
N ASP A 37 -34.25 -9.01 -21.58
CA ASP A 37 -33.12 -9.02 -20.65
C ASP A 37 -31.83 -8.61 -21.39
N CYS A 38 -31.33 -7.41 -21.08
CA CYS A 38 -30.10 -6.86 -21.65
C CYS A 38 -28.83 -7.34 -20.93
N SER A 39 -28.90 -8.41 -20.13
CA SER A 39 -27.71 -9.01 -19.53
C SER A 39 -26.80 -9.56 -20.63
N PRO A 40 -25.57 -9.04 -20.79
CA PRO A 40 -24.62 -9.67 -21.71
C PRO A 40 -24.34 -11.10 -21.24
N PRO A 41 -24.19 -12.08 -22.16
CA PRO A 41 -23.96 -13.48 -21.80
C PRO A 41 -22.59 -13.77 -21.17
N TRP A 42 -21.83 -12.73 -20.82
CA TRP A 42 -20.47 -12.86 -20.30
C TRP A 42 -20.26 -11.98 -19.08
N SER A 43 -19.93 -12.62 -17.95
CA SER A 43 -19.38 -11.91 -16.80
C SER A 43 -17.99 -11.39 -17.14
N PRO A 44 -17.66 -10.12 -16.87
CA PRO A 44 -16.29 -9.65 -17.04
C PRO A 44 -15.36 -10.50 -16.16
N PRO A 45 -14.16 -10.86 -16.63
CA PRO A 45 -13.19 -11.53 -15.78
C PRO A 45 -12.92 -10.64 -14.57
N SER A 46 -12.87 -11.22 -13.37
CA SER A 46 -12.44 -10.49 -12.19
C SER A 46 -11.10 -9.80 -12.50
N PRO A 47 -10.90 -8.54 -12.07
CA PRO A 47 -9.60 -7.90 -12.25
C PRO A 47 -8.52 -8.84 -11.71
N PRO A 48 -7.39 -9.00 -12.43
CA PRO A 48 -6.34 -9.86 -11.94
C PRO A 48 -6.01 -9.42 -10.52
N ARG A 49 -6.03 -10.35 -9.58
CA ARG A 49 -5.58 -10.11 -8.21
C ARG A 49 -4.17 -9.55 -8.34
N SER A 50 -4.00 -8.24 -8.18
CA SER A 50 -2.69 -7.63 -8.18
C SER A 50 -1.97 -8.22 -6.99
N THR A 51 -1.11 -9.21 -7.23
CA THR A 51 -0.05 -9.53 -6.29
C THR A 51 0.65 -8.19 -6.03
N PRO A 52 0.70 -7.71 -4.77
CA PRO A 52 1.36 -6.45 -4.47
C PRO A 52 2.71 -6.44 -5.18
N ALA A 53 3.08 -5.33 -5.82
CA ALA A 53 4.40 -5.22 -6.43
C ALA A 53 5.42 -5.46 -5.32
N THR A 54 6.09 -6.62 -5.34
CA THR A 54 6.90 -7.13 -4.22
C THR A 54 8.08 -6.23 -3.84
N LYS A 55 8.38 -5.24 -4.67
CA LYS A 55 9.44 -4.26 -4.46
C LYS A 55 8.95 -2.92 -3.91
N ARG A 56 7.65 -2.60 -4.02
CA ARG A 56 7.14 -1.30 -3.59
C ARG A 56 7.10 -1.25 -2.07
N GLY A 57 7.97 -0.42 -1.50
CA GLY A 57 8.02 -0.13 -0.07
C GLY A 57 7.62 1.29 0.29
N ILE A 58 7.48 1.56 1.58
CA ILE A 58 7.25 2.90 2.13
C ILE A 58 8.20 3.20 3.30
N ALA A 59 8.74 4.42 3.31
CA ALA A 59 9.39 5.00 4.48
C ALA A 59 8.37 5.91 5.17
N CYS A 60 7.97 5.60 6.39
CA CYS A 60 6.93 6.36 7.09
C CYS A 60 7.26 6.50 8.58
N LYS A 61 6.90 7.64 9.16
CA LYS A 61 6.98 7.88 10.59
C LYS A 61 5.56 8.04 11.13
N GLU A 62 5.30 7.55 12.35
CA GLU A 62 4.02 7.75 13.05
C GLU A 62 2.77 7.25 12.29
N VAL A 63 2.94 6.19 11.48
CA VAL A 63 1.84 5.52 10.77
C VAL A 63 0.93 4.78 11.73
N ASP A 64 -0.39 4.88 11.57
CA ASP A 64 -1.37 4.06 12.30
C ASP A 64 -1.99 2.94 11.45
N SER A 65 -2.86 2.14 12.06
CA SER A 65 -3.53 1.03 11.38
C SER A 65 -4.44 1.48 10.23
N THR A 66 -5.03 2.67 10.29
CA THR A 66 -5.89 3.18 9.21
C THR A 66 -5.04 3.55 7.99
N ASP A 67 -3.91 4.21 8.23
CA ASP A 67 -2.93 4.52 7.17
C ASP A 67 -2.43 3.24 6.51
N LEU A 68 -2.04 2.22 7.30
CA LEU A 68 -1.55 0.93 6.78
C LEU A 68 -2.61 0.21 5.94
N GLN A 69 -3.86 0.18 6.40
CA GLN A 69 -4.96 -0.44 5.65
C GLN A 69 -5.22 0.28 4.32
N SER A 70 -5.02 1.60 4.23
CA SER A 70 -5.16 2.35 2.99
C SER A 70 -4.11 1.96 1.93
N LEU A 71 -2.96 1.43 2.37
CA LEU A 71 -1.85 1.00 1.51
C LEU A 71 -1.90 -0.49 1.14
N LYS A 72 -2.88 -1.23 1.67
CA LYS A 72 -3.08 -2.65 1.43
C LYS A 72 -3.13 -2.96 -0.06
N ASN A 73 -2.50 -4.06 -0.47
CA ASN A 73 -2.35 -4.52 -1.86
C ASN A 73 -1.51 -3.62 -2.78
N VAL A 74 -1.06 -2.45 -2.31
CA VAL A 74 -0.24 -1.52 -3.09
C VAL A 74 1.22 -1.57 -2.64
N VAL A 75 1.44 -1.55 -1.33
CA VAL A 75 2.76 -1.62 -0.68
C VAL A 75 2.97 -3.03 -0.13
N SER A 76 4.20 -3.53 -0.20
CA SER A 76 4.57 -4.88 0.28
C SER A 76 5.45 -4.85 1.53
N TRP A 77 6.20 -3.76 1.77
CA TRP A 77 7.08 -3.63 2.92
C TRP A 77 7.21 -2.17 3.36
N GLY A 78 7.68 -1.91 4.58
CA GLY A 78 8.00 -0.55 5.02
C GLY A 78 8.85 -0.50 6.28
N TYR A 79 9.31 0.69 6.63
CA TYR A 79 10.18 0.93 7.78
C TYR A 79 9.99 2.33 8.36
N THR A 80 10.38 2.49 9.63
CA THR A 80 10.18 3.72 10.43
C THR A 80 11.48 4.34 10.96
N TRP A 81 12.63 3.95 10.40
CA TRP A 81 13.96 4.27 10.94
C TRP A 81 14.22 3.75 12.36
N GLN A 82 13.36 2.87 12.87
CA GLN A 82 13.44 2.28 14.19
C GLN A 82 13.57 0.75 14.11
N VAL A 83 13.97 0.15 15.22
CA VAL A 83 14.12 -1.30 15.35
C VAL A 83 12.75 -2.00 15.50
N ALA A 84 11.73 -1.27 15.96
CA ALA A 84 10.34 -1.70 16.06
C ALA A 84 9.41 -0.53 15.69
N PRO A 85 8.16 -0.78 15.26
CA PRO A 85 7.24 0.30 14.94
C PRO A 85 6.74 1.03 16.21
N ASP A 86 6.60 2.36 16.14
CA ASP A 86 6.27 3.19 17.31
C ASP A 86 4.76 3.27 17.59
N ARG A 87 3.95 3.56 16.56
CA ARG A 87 2.52 3.90 16.70
C ARG A 87 1.61 2.73 16.32
N ALA A 88 1.78 2.17 15.13
CA ALA A 88 1.13 0.92 14.74
C ALA A 88 1.87 -0.28 15.35
N SER A 89 1.12 -1.28 15.82
CA SER A 89 1.69 -2.53 16.31
C SER A 89 2.15 -3.42 15.14
N LEU A 90 3.08 -4.34 15.36
CA LEU A 90 3.47 -5.33 14.33
C LEU A 90 2.27 -6.12 13.78
N SER A 91 1.25 -6.38 14.60
CA SER A 91 0.00 -7.01 14.16
C SER A 91 -0.82 -6.13 13.20
N ASP A 92 -0.74 -4.80 13.31
CA ASP A 92 -1.40 -3.89 12.35
C ASP A 92 -0.72 -3.95 10.98
N TRP A 93 0.61 -4.02 10.96
CA TRP A 93 1.42 -4.21 9.75
C TRP A 93 1.09 -5.55 9.06
N ASP A 94 1.08 -6.64 9.84
CA ASP A 94 0.70 -7.98 9.36
C ASP A 94 -0.75 -8.01 8.82
N ALA A 95 -1.70 -7.39 9.53
CA ALA A 95 -3.09 -7.30 9.09
C ALA A 95 -3.26 -6.51 7.78
N ALA A 96 -2.36 -5.58 7.47
CA ALA A 96 -2.31 -4.86 6.20
C ALA A 96 -1.60 -5.66 5.08
N GLY A 97 -0.92 -6.76 5.43
CA GLY A 97 -0.07 -7.52 4.52
C GLY A 97 1.18 -6.76 4.10
N ILE A 98 1.73 -5.93 5.00
CA ILE A 98 2.92 -5.11 4.77
C ILE A 98 4.01 -5.58 5.74
N ASP A 99 5.12 -6.07 5.22
CA ASP A 99 6.25 -6.51 6.05
C ASP A 99 6.95 -5.30 6.68
N PHE A 100 7.01 -5.26 8.00
CA PHE A 100 7.83 -4.27 8.70
C PHE A 100 9.30 -4.69 8.67
N VAL A 101 10.15 -3.79 8.17
CA VAL A 101 11.61 -4.00 8.09
C VAL A 101 12.28 -3.13 9.18
N PRO A 102 12.89 -3.75 10.21
CA PRO A 102 13.59 -3.02 11.26
C PRO A 102 14.84 -2.30 10.73
N MET A 103 15.27 -1.24 11.42
CA MET A 103 16.49 -0.50 11.10
C MET A 103 17.31 -0.24 12.36
N ALA A 104 18.61 -0.55 12.29
CA ALA A 104 19.60 -0.05 13.25
C ALA A 104 20.15 1.28 12.74
N TRP A 105 19.50 2.40 13.11
CA TRP A 105 19.79 3.71 12.49
C TRP A 105 21.24 4.17 12.67
N GLY A 106 21.87 3.89 13.81
CA GLY A 106 23.26 4.25 14.07
C GLY A 106 23.86 3.38 15.18
N ALA A 107 25.09 3.68 15.62
CA ALA A 107 25.79 2.92 16.65
C ALA A 107 25.02 2.80 17.99
N GLY A 108 24.14 3.76 18.29
CA GLY A 108 23.26 3.71 19.47
C GLY A 108 22.11 2.70 19.37
N HIS A 109 21.88 2.08 18.21
CA HIS A 109 20.75 1.19 17.91
C HIS A 109 21.17 -0.27 17.68
N VAL A 110 22.39 -0.63 18.12
CA VAL A 110 22.91 -2.00 18.10
C VAL A 110 23.14 -2.53 19.51
N THR A 111 22.35 -2.04 20.48
CA THR A 111 22.42 -2.51 21.86
C THR A 111 21.75 -3.88 21.99
N ARG A 112 21.98 -4.56 23.12
CA ARG A 112 21.27 -5.81 23.43
C ARG A 112 19.75 -5.61 23.49
N GLY A 113 19.29 -4.43 23.92
CA GLY A 113 17.88 -4.07 23.93
C GLY A 113 17.30 -4.02 22.52
N ASP A 114 17.99 -3.36 21.60
CA ASP A 114 17.60 -3.25 20.18
C ASP A 114 17.53 -4.63 19.51
N ILE A 115 18.56 -5.45 19.70
CA ILE A 115 18.59 -6.81 19.17
C ILE A 115 17.41 -7.62 19.71
N SER A 116 17.04 -7.46 20.98
CA SER A 116 15.89 -8.15 21.57
C SER A 116 14.54 -7.59 21.12
N ALA A 117 14.48 -6.31 20.74
CA ALA A 117 13.28 -5.64 20.24
C ALA A 117 13.04 -5.90 18.75
N THR A 118 14.03 -6.46 18.04
CA THR A 118 13.92 -6.79 16.63
C THR A 118 12.76 -7.79 16.43
N PRO A 119 11.80 -7.50 15.53
CA PRO A 119 10.65 -8.36 15.30
C PRO A 119 11.04 -9.80 14.97
N THR A 120 10.46 -10.75 15.69
CA THR A 120 10.68 -12.17 15.41
C THR A 120 10.13 -12.50 14.03
N GLY A 121 10.96 -13.10 13.17
CA GLY A 121 10.58 -13.45 11.80
C GLY A 121 10.85 -12.38 10.75
N ALA A 122 11.44 -11.23 11.12
CA ALA A 122 11.94 -10.27 10.13
C ALA A 122 12.95 -10.94 9.18
N GLN A 123 12.73 -10.81 7.87
CA GLN A 123 13.58 -11.42 6.84
C GLN A 123 14.81 -10.56 6.48
N ALA A 124 14.79 -9.29 6.89
CA ALA A 124 15.84 -8.33 6.63
C ALA A 124 15.97 -7.34 7.81
N LEU A 125 17.14 -6.72 7.91
CA LEU A 125 17.44 -5.62 8.83
C LEU A 125 18.16 -4.53 8.03
N LEU A 126 17.66 -3.30 8.07
CA LEU A 126 18.33 -2.15 7.48
C LEU A 126 19.49 -1.70 8.39
N GLY A 127 20.65 -1.46 7.78
CA GLY A 127 21.84 -0.96 8.47
C GLY A 127 21.77 0.53 8.81
N PHE A 128 22.94 1.11 9.09
CA PHE A 128 23.05 2.50 9.53
C PHE A 128 22.52 3.49 8.48
N ASN A 129 21.78 4.50 8.95
CA ASN A 129 21.16 5.52 8.11
C ASN A 129 22.17 6.60 7.75
N GLU A 130 22.50 6.70 6.47
CA GLU A 130 23.31 7.79 5.93
C GLU A 130 24.57 8.09 6.80
N PRO A 131 25.42 7.08 7.07
CA PRO A 131 26.54 7.22 8.02
C PRO A 131 27.54 8.32 7.63
N ASN A 132 27.58 8.70 6.36
CA ASN A 132 28.45 9.77 5.86
C ASN A 132 27.91 11.19 6.12
N PHE A 133 26.72 11.37 6.71
CA PHE A 133 26.12 12.68 6.98
C PHE A 133 26.21 13.04 8.49
N PRO A 134 26.71 14.24 8.84
CA PRO A 134 26.86 14.67 10.24
C PRO A 134 25.55 14.76 11.03
N ASP A 135 24.44 15.10 10.37
CA ASP A 135 23.12 15.22 10.99
C ASP A 135 22.34 13.88 10.99
N GLN A 136 22.98 12.79 10.57
CA GLN A 136 22.42 11.43 10.51
C GLN A 136 23.22 10.50 11.41
N ALA A 137 23.45 9.24 11.03
CA ALA A 137 24.17 8.30 11.90
C ALA A 137 25.61 8.77 12.20
N ASN A 138 26.21 9.54 11.28
CA ASN A 138 27.52 10.16 11.44
C ASN A 138 28.60 9.18 11.93
N MET A 139 28.90 8.18 11.10
CA MET A 139 29.83 7.09 11.40
C MET A 139 30.89 6.98 10.30
N LEU A 140 32.15 6.82 10.71
CA LEU A 140 33.23 6.45 9.81
C LEU A 140 33.04 5.01 9.31
N PRO A 141 33.55 4.66 8.11
CA PRO A 141 33.51 3.28 7.62
C PRO A 141 34.12 2.27 8.59
N SER A 142 35.18 2.65 9.31
CA SER A 142 35.83 1.81 10.32
C SER A 142 34.97 1.59 11.57
N GLU A 143 34.13 2.55 11.93
CA GLU A 143 33.20 2.43 13.06
C GLU A 143 32.02 1.52 12.68
N ALA A 144 31.52 1.64 11.45
CA ALA A 144 30.42 0.83 10.94
C ALA A 144 30.79 -0.65 10.73
N ALA A 145 32.07 -0.95 10.47
CA ALA A 145 32.55 -2.31 10.21
C ALA A 145 33.01 -3.08 11.47
N ARG A 146 33.04 -2.42 12.63
CA ARG A 146 33.52 -2.99 13.90
C ARG A 146 32.46 -3.82 14.60
#